data_AF-A0AA87IHJ6-F1
#
_entry.id   AF-A0AA87IHJ6-F1
#
_cell.length_a   1.000
_cell.length_b   1.000
_cell.length_c   1.000
_cell.angle_alpha   90.00
_cell.angle_beta   90.00
_cell.angle_gamma   90.00
#
_symmetry.space_group_name_H-M   'P 1'
#
loop_
_entity.id
_entity.type
_entity.pdbx_description
1 polymer ?
#
loop_
_entity_poly.entity_id
_entity_poly.type
_entity_poly.pdbx_seq_one_letter_code
_entity_poly.pdbx_strand_id
1 'polypeptide(L)'
;MEQIETDQVVHNWRDNHNKNAAIMLTFIVMMIAKIITLMLPKKYFFDNNRILGMANGDDSVKAWGGSYEVAANFFKTVNVFNFVKMTDWSWFLGLLMTGIILLVITRIDEPDLPQLVFLLACVGLLNIYVFNIGKDVIQFLFFFAVYLVIISPIGNTTVKLLISSLILYFESTVFRAYYILIAALAIAVYCILRLFHRFVNLPRVVRLLGILLSMYVLVCAVMFVARVAKPDEFQLIMSVRDASLAGRDADTEASVTIIQNWIGGDSASSGNLPLFLVNYGINAARMLVPVELLTKGMQYIPFLLFQLAVTVYLASLFVHVDEIEDENQFLALSIFLGYFLASAIFEPDFGSWVRHESATFPVLHLLVMSSNQCVSAWKANAAALKSKFHKQSKHSSSWEGEVA
;
A
#
# COMPACT_ATOMS: atom_id res chain seq x y z
N MET A 1 -45.63 -19.95 1.70
CA MET A 1 -45.07 -18.73 1.08
C MET A 1 -44.45 -17.84 2.14
N GLU A 2 -45.18 -17.49 3.20
CA GLU A 2 -44.69 -16.69 4.34
C GLU A 2 -43.42 -17.24 5.03
N GLN A 3 -43.29 -18.57 5.12
CA GLN A 3 -42.12 -19.24 5.72
C GLN A 3 -40.86 -19.22 4.83
N ILE A 4 -41.04 -19.20 3.51
CA ILE A 4 -39.93 -19.09 2.53
C ILE A 4 -39.43 -17.64 2.48
N GLU A 5 -40.34 -16.68 2.63
CA GLU A 5 -40.04 -15.26 2.69
C GLU A 5 -39.31 -14.88 3.99
N THR A 6 -39.73 -15.45 5.13
CA THR A 6 -39.00 -15.28 6.40
C THR A 6 -37.65 -15.98 6.40
N ASP A 7 -37.52 -17.19 5.83
CA ASP A 7 -36.21 -17.83 5.70
C ASP A 7 -35.27 -17.07 4.75
N GLN A 8 -35.76 -16.49 3.65
CA GLN A 8 -34.96 -15.62 2.77
C GLN A 8 -34.56 -14.30 3.44
N VAL A 9 -35.45 -13.68 4.23
CA VAL A 9 -35.15 -12.44 4.96
C VAL A 9 -34.18 -12.70 6.12
N VAL A 10 -34.32 -13.81 6.84
CA VAL A 10 -33.41 -14.21 7.90
C VAL A 10 -32.05 -14.62 7.34
N HIS A 11 -31.98 -15.28 6.18
CA HIS A 11 -30.71 -15.55 5.49
C HIS A 11 -30.03 -14.24 5.05
N ASN A 12 -30.76 -13.31 4.42
CA ASN A 12 -30.22 -12.00 4.00
C ASN A 12 -29.74 -11.12 5.16
N TRP A 13 -30.32 -11.25 6.36
CA TRP A 13 -29.86 -10.53 7.55
C TRP A 13 -28.61 -11.18 8.16
N ARG A 14 -28.51 -12.51 8.06
CA ARG A 14 -27.37 -13.30 8.55
C ARG A 14 -26.14 -13.19 7.65
N ASP A 15 -26.35 -13.07 6.34
CA ASP A 15 -25.35 -12.86 5.28
C ASP A 15 -24.95 -11.36 5.12
N ASN A 16 -25.10 -10.54 6.17
CA ASN A 16 -24.61 -9.15 6.22
C ASN A 16 -23.94 -8.79 7.56
N HIS A 17 -23.67 -9.77 8.42
CA HIS A 17 -23.17 -9.52 9.77
C HIS A 17 -21.81 -8.81 9.76
N ASN A 18 -20.90 -9.21 8.88
CA ASN A 18 -19.55 -8.66 8.87
C ASN A 18 -19.52 -7.25 8.27
N LYS A 19 -20.36 -6.98 7.26
CA LYS A 19 -20.49 -5.63 6.69
C LYS A 19 -21.13 -4.66 7.69
N ASN A 20 -22.18 -5.08 8.39
CA ASN A 20 -22.78 -4.28 9.46
C ASN A 20 -21.80 -4.06 10.62
N ALA A 21 -21.04 -5.10 10.98
CA ALA A 21 -19.97 -4.97 11.97
C ALA A 21 -18.89 -4.00 11.50
N ALA A 22 -18.47 -4.03 10.23
CA ALA A 22 -17.49 -3.08 9.67
C ALA A 22 -17.98 -1.64 9.84
N ILE A 23 -19.23 -1.36 9.45
CA ILE A 23 -19.84 -0.03 9.54
C ILE A 23 -19.87 0.46 11.00
N MET A 24 -20.33 -0.39 11.93
CA MET A 24 -20.43 -0.02 13.34
C MET A 24 -19.04 0.15 13.99
N LEU A 25 -18.12 -0.78 13.74
CA LEU A 25 -16.79 -0.80 14.33
C LEU A 25 -15.87 0.27 13.76
N THR A 26 -16.12 0.77 12.54
CA THR A 26 -15.29 1.84 11.92
C THR A 26 -15.16 3.07 12.81
N PHE A 27 -16.26 3.57 13.37
CA PHE A 27 -16.21 4.73 14.29
C PHE A 27 -15.65 4.37 15.67
N ILE A 28 -15.91 3.16 16.17
CA ILE A 28 -15.34 2.70 17.44
C ILE A 28 -13.81 2.63 17.33
N VAL A 29 -13.30 2.05 16.25
CA VAL A 29 -11.87 1.98 15.95
C VAL A 29 -11.29 3.37 15.73
N MET A 30 -12.00 4.27 15.05
CA MET A 30 -11.60 5.69 14.93
C MET A 30 -11.41 6.32 16.32
N MET A 31 -12.37 6.17 17.23
CA MET A 31 -12.29 6.72 18.58
C MET A 31 -11.09 6.15 19.36
N ILE A 32 -10.91 4.82 19.33
CA ILE A 32 -9.78 4.15 19.98
C ILE A 32 -8.46 4.64 19.38
N ALA A 33 -8.36 4.72 18.06
CA ALA A 33 -7.18 5.23 17.35
C ALA A 33 -6.85 6.67 17.78
N LYS A 34 -7.84 7.56 17.87
CA LYS A 34 -7.62 8.93 18.34
C LYS A 34 -7.18 8.98 19.80
N ILE A 35 -7.71 8.13 20.68
CA ILE A 35 -7.20 8.03 22.06
C ILE A 35 -5.74 7.58 22.06
N ILE A 36 -5.38 6.57 21.25
CA ILE A 36 -3.99 6.11 21.11
C ILE A 36 -3.07 7.25 20.64
N THR A 37 -3.51 8.10 19.70
CA THR A 37 -2.68 9.25 19.25
C THR A 37 -2.31 10.21 20.38
N LEU A 38 -3.16 10.34 21.40
CA LEU A 38 -2.89 11.20 22.57
C LEU A 38 -1.86 10.57 23.53
N MET A 39 -1.71 9.25 23.49
CA MET A 39 -0.76 8.50 24.33
C MET A 39 0.59 8.27 23.65
N LEU A 40 0.64 8.40 22.32
CA LEU A 40 1.86 8.16 21.54
C LEU A 40 2.90 9.27 21.78
N PRO A 41 4.20 8.93 21.85
CA PRO A 41 5.28 9.90 21.92
C PRO A 41 5.26 10.93 20.79
N LYS A 42 5.58 12.19 21.10
CA LYS A 42 5.57 13.32 20.15
C LYS A 42 6.42 13.09 18.89
N LYS A 43 7.45 12.23 18.96
CA LYS A 43 8.33 11.89 17.82
C LYS A 43 7.57 11.31 16.62
N TYR A 44 6.48 10.57 16.85
CA TYR A 44 5.65 10.01 15.77
C TYR A 44 4.92 11.08 14.95
N PHE A 45 4.80 12.29 15.50
CA PHE A 45 4.10 13.43 14.90
C PHE A 45 5.05 14.60 14.62
N PHE A 46 6.35 14.35 14.51
CA PHE A 46 7.35 15.40 14.28
C PHE A 46 7.03 16.22 13.02
N ASP A 47 6.81 15.53 11.90
CA ASP A 47 6.44 16.17 10.62
C ASP A 47 5.12 16.94 10.73
N ASN A 48 4.12 16.38 11.40
CA ASN A 48 2.81 17.01 11.56
C ASN A 48 2.91 18.31 12.39
N ASN A 49 3.64 18.28 13.51
CA ASN A 49 3.85 19.45 14.36
C ASN A 49 4.66 20.54 13.65
N ARG A 50 5.64 20.16 12.81
CA ARG A 50 6.38 21.11 11.97
C ARG A 50 5.43 21.82 11.00
N ILE A 51 4.60 21.07 10.27
CA ILE A 51 3.65 21.64 9.31
C ILE A 51 2.62 22.53 10.00
N LEU A 52 2.13 22.12 11.17
CA LEU A 52 1.25 22.95 11.99
C LEU A 52 1.90 24.28 12.40
N GLY A 53 3.15 24.23 12.88
CA GLY A 53 3.91 25.44 13.24
C GLY A 53 4.08 26.39 12.05
N MET A 54 4.41 25.85 10.87
CA MET A 54 4.50 26.64 9.65
C MET A 54 3.15 27.23 9.22
N ALA A 55 2.06 26.46 9.33
CA ALA A 55 0.71 26.93 8.98
C ALA A 55 0.23 28.06 9.93
N ASN A 56 0.60 27.97 11.21
CA ASN A 56 0.29 28.97 12.23
C ASN A 56 1.18 30.23 12.14
N GLY A 57 2.27 30.19 11.36
CA GLY A 57 3.24 31.30 11.30
C GLY A 57 4.11 31.41 12.55
N ASP A 58 4.46 30.28 13.17
CA ASP A 58 5.35 30.24 14.34
C ASP A 58 6.79 30.55 13.93
N ASP A 59 7.31 31.72 14.33
CA ASP A 59 8.68 32.15 14.00
C ASP A 59 9.78 31.28 14.64
N SER A 60 9.45 30.50 15.67
CA SER A 60 10.40 29.52 16.26
C SER A 60 10.62 28.31 15.35
N VAL A 61 9.80 28.17 14.32
CA VAL A 61 9.77 27.03 13.42
C VAL A 61 10.48 27.38 12.12
N LYS A 62 11.76 26.99 11.99
CA LYS A 62 12.51 27.15 10.72
C LYS A 62 11.73 26.56 9.54
N ALA A 63 11.26 27.43 8.63
CA ALA A 63 10.49 27.02 7.47
C ALA A 63 11.27 26.03 6.60
N TRP A 64 10.62 24.94 6.22
CA TRP A 64 11.16 23.95 5.28
C TRP A 64 10.46 24.11 3.94
N GLY A 65 11.23 24.10 2.85
CA GLY A 65 10.67 24.22 1.50
C GLY A 65 10.03 22.94 0.98
N GLY A 66 9.57 22.98 -0.27
CA GLY A 66 9.04 21.82 -0.98
C GLY A 66 7.71 21.33 -0.39
N SER A 67 7.58 20.01 -0.21
CA SER A 67 6.31 19.39 0.22
C SER A 67 5.81 19.86 1.59
N TYR A 68 6.68 20.33 2.48
CA TYR A 68 6.30 20.87 3.79
C TYR A 68 5.59 22.22 3.66
N GLU A 69 6.13 23.11 2.82
CA GLU A 69 5.55 24.42 2.55
C GLU A 69 4.21 24.29 1.82
N VAL A 70 4.13 23.41 0.81
CA VAL A 70 2.87 23.12 0.11
C VAL A 70 1.80 22.62 1.08
N ALA A 71 2.15 21.68 1.97
CA ALA A 71 1.22 21.18 2.98
C ALA A 71 0.77 22.31 3.94
N ALA A 72 1.71 23.10 4.47
CA ALA A 72 1.39 24.19 5.39
C ALA A 72 0.45 25.24 4.75
N ASN A 73 0.72 25.62 3.49
CA ASN A 73 -0.12 26.54 2.73
C ASN A 73 -1.51 25.96 2.43
N PHE A 74 -1.59 24.68 2.10
CA PHE A 74 -2.87 23.99 1.95
C PHE A 74 -3.70 24.08 3.23
N PHE A 75 -3.12 23.69 4.38
CA PHE A 75 -3.83 23.72 5.66
C PHE A 75 -4.21 25.13 6.09
N LYS A 76 -3.33 26.12 5.88
CA LYS A 76 -3.65 27.53 6.12
C LYS A 76 -4.84 28.01 5.29
N THR A 77 -4.93 27.57 4.04
CA THR A 77 -6.01 27.95 3.11
C THR A 77 -7.35 27.33 3.51
N VAL A 78 -7.36 26.05 3.91
CA VAL A 78 -8.59 25.33 4.26
C VAL A 78 -9.02 25.52 5.71
N ASN A 79 -8.28 26.28 6.52
CA ASN A 79 -8.53 26.47 7.95
C ASN A 79 -9.69 27.44 8.25
N VAL A 80 -10.89 27.11 7.80
CA VAL A 80 -12.10 27.93 8.01
C VAL A 80 -12.47 28.03 9.51
N PHE A 81 -12.08 27.03 10.32
CA PHE A 81 -12.37 26.96 11.75
C PHE A 81 -11.29 27.59 12.64
N ASN A 82 -10.23 28.15 12.07
CA ASN A 82 -9.09 28.73 12.80
C ASN A 82 -8.45 27.75 13.82
N PHE A 83 -8.29 26.48 13.44
CA PHE A 83 -7.59 25.48 14.24
C PHE A 83 -6.11 25.81 14.36
N VAL A 84 -5.61 25.84 15.59
CA VAL A 84 -4.19 26.11 15.91
C VAL A 84 -3.49 24.92 16.57
N LYS A 85 -4.24 23.92 17.07
CA LYS A 85 -3.69 22.73 17.74
C LYS A 85 -3.74 21.51 16.84
N MET A 86 -2.77 20.62 17.06
CA MET A 86 -2.68 19.31 16.39
C MET A 86 -3.92 18.46 16.67
N THR A 87 -4.43 18.52 17.90
CA THR A 87 -5.62 17.77 18.34
C THR A 87 -6.85 18.15 17.55
N ASP A 88 -7.04 19.45 17.28
CA ASP A 88 -8.23 19.97 16.60
C ASP A 88 -8.26 19.44 15.16
N TRP A 89 -7.12 19.55 14.47
CA TRP A 89 -6.92 18.96 13.13
C TRP A 89 -7.10 17.44 13.12
N SER A 90 -6.53 16.74 14.11
CA SER A 90 -6.60 15.28 14.19
C SER A 90 -8.05 14.80 14.31
N TRP A 91 -8.84 15.41 15.20
CA TRP A 91 -10.24 15.04 15.39
C TRP A 91 -11.10 15.42 14.20
N PHE A 92 -10.92 16.62 13.65
CA PHE A 92 -11.67 17.07 12.47
C PHE A 92 -11.41 16.19 11.24
N LEU A 93 -10.13 15.99 10.88
CA LEU A 93 -9.76 15.14 9.75
C LEU A 93 -10.11 13.68 10.00
N GLY A 94 -9.95 13.20 11.24
CA GLY A 94 -10.35 11.84 11.63
C GLY A 94 -11.83 11.58 11.35
N LEU A 95 -12.71 12.48 11.81
CA LEU A 95 -14.15 12.36 11.59
C LEU A 95 -14.51 12.48 10.10
N LEU A 96 -14.00 13.52 9.42
CA LEU A 96 -14.30 13.80 8.02
C LEU A 96 -13.84 12.66 7.11
N MET A 97 -12.57 12.26 7.21
CA MET A 97 -12.00 11.23 6.34
C MET A 97 -12.52 9.84 6.68
N THR A 98 -12.79 9.53 7.96
CA THR A 98 -13.49 8.28 8.32
C THR A 98 -14.90 8.24 7.75
N GLY A 99 -15.60 9.38 7.69
CA GLY A 99 -16.87 9.49 6.97
C GLY A 99 -16.74 9.15 5.47
N ILE A 100 -15.66 9.60 4.82
CA ILE A 100 -15.36 9.22 3.42
C ILE A 100 -15.07 7.72 3.31
N ILE A 101 -14.26 7.16 4.20
CA ILE A 101 -13.97 5.71 4.24
C ILE A 101 -15.24 4.91 4.47
N LEU A 102 -16.17 5.40 5.29
CA LEU A 102 -17.45 4.73 5.48
C LEU A 102 -18.21 4.61 4.15
N LEU A 103 -18.22 5.65 3.32
CA LEU A 103 -18.84 5.58 1.99
C LEU A 103 -18.19 4.49 1.13
N VAL A 104 -16.86 4.34 1.19
CA VAL A 104 -16.13 3.25 0.53
C VAL A 104 -16.60 1.88 1.07
N ILE A 105 -16.65 1.72 2.39
CA ILE A 105 -17.09 0.47 3.05
C ILE A 105 -18.56 0.13 2.74
N THR A 106 -19.45 1.10 2.51
CA THR A 106 -20.81 0.76 2.11
C THR A 106 -20.89 0.12 0.72
N ARG A 107 -19.88 0.34 -0.14
CA ARG A 107 -19.82 -0.16 -1.52
C ARG A 107 -19.08 -1.49 -1.67
N ILE A 108 -18.36 -1.97 -0.65
CA ILE A 108 -17.69 -3.27 -0.72
C ILE A 108 -18.70 -4.41 -0.54
N ASP A 109 -18.40 -5.56 -1.15
CA ASP A 109 -19.10 -6.81 -0.86
C ASP A 109 -18.84 -7.26 0.58
N GLU A 110 -19.63 -8.21 1.08
CA GLU A 110 -19.49 -8.65 2.47
C GLU A 110 -18.10 -9.24 2.73
N PRO A 111 -17.29 -8.65 3.63
CA PRO A 111 -15.96 -9.17 3.93
C PRO A 111 -16.06 -10.41 4.82
N ASP A 112 -15.14 -11.36 4.64
CA ASP A 112 -14.93 -12.41 5.64
C ASP A 112 -14.22 -11.87 6.89
N LEU A 113 -14.07 -12.70 7.92
CA LEU A 113 -13.50 -12.25 9.19
C LEU A 113 -12.06 -11.71 9.05
N PRO A 114 -11.12 -12.38 8.34
CA PRO A 114 -9.80 -11.80 8.08
C PRO A 114 -9.83 -10.47 7.32
N GLN A 115 -10.66 -10.36 6.28
CA GLN A 115 -10.83 -9.11 5.53
C GLN A 115 -11.39 -8.00 6.43
N LEU A 116 -12.36 -8.31 7.29
CA LEU A 116 -12.93 -7.37 8.27
C LEU A 116 -11.85 -6.88 9.26
N VAL A 117 -11.04 -7.79 9.82
CA VAL A 117 -9.95 -7.41 10.73
C VAL A 117 -8.92 -6.53 10.02
N PHE A 118 -8.56 -6.88 8.78
CA PHE A 118 -7.64 -6.09 7.96
C PHE A 118 -8.19 -4.68 7.68
N LEU A 119 -9.47 -4.59 7.31
CA LEU A 119 -10.17 -3.33 7.06
C LEU A 119 -10.15 -2.43 8.30
N LEU A 120 -10.48 -2.97 9.47
CA LEU A 120 -10.47 -2.24 10.72
C LEU A 120 -9.05 -1.84 11.15
N ALA A 121 -8.04 -2.67 10.89
CA ALA A 121 -6.65 -2.32 11.10
C ALA A 121 -6.23 -1.13 10.23
N CYS A 122 -6.65 -1.09 8.96
CA CYS A 122 -6.43 0.06 8.07
C CYS A 122 -7.10 1.33 8.61
N VAL A 123 -8.36 1.25 9.04
CA VAL A 123 -9.07 2.39 9.67
C VAL A 123 -8.32 2.91 10.89
N GLY A 124 -7.79 2.01 11.72
CA GLY A 124 -6.96 2.34 12.87
C GLY A 124 -5.69 3.08 12.47
N LEU A 125 -4.89 2.52 11.56
CA LEU A 125 -3.64 3.12 11.08
C LEU A 125 -3.86 4.48 10.41
N LEU A 126 -4.90 4.60 9.58
CA LEU A 126 -5.30 5.86 8.96
C LEU A 126 -5.59 6.92 10.02
N ASN A 127 -6.37 6.58 11.05
CA ASN A 127 -6.70 7.54 12.11
C ASN A 127 -5.52 7.88 13.03
N ILE A 128 -4.59 6.94 13.24
CA ILE A 128 -3.39 7.19 14.05
C ILE A 128 -2.42 8.10 13.30
N TYR A 129 -2.10 7.79 12.04
CA TYR A 129 -0.98 8.41 11.34
C TYR A 129 -1.40 9.34 10.20
N VAL A 130 -2.39 8.97 9.40
CA VAL A 130 -2.72 9.66 8.14
C VAL A 130 -3.69 10.83 8.35
N PHE A 131 -4.79 10.64 9.08
CA PHE A 131 -5.87 11.62 9.27
C PHE A 131 -5.51 12.65 10.34
N ASN A 132 -4.49 13.42 10.02
CA ASN A 132 -3.79 14.40 10.82
C ASN A 132 -3.31 15.52 9.90
N ILE A 133 -3.06 16.73 10.42
CA ILE A 133 -2.43 17.79 9.62
C ILE A 133 -1.03 17.31 9.20
N GLY A 134 -0.81 17.11 7.92
CA GLY A 134 0.43 16.54 7.43
C GLY A 134 0.41 16.20 5.95
N LYS A 135 1.53 15.65 5.47
CA LYS A 135 1.67 15.28 4.06
C LYS A 135 0.83 14.07 3.67
N ASP A 136 0.60 13.17 4.63
CA ASP A 136 0.04 11.85 4.37
C ASP A 136 -1.46 11.90 4.04
N VAL A 137 -2.23 12.81 4.65
CA VAL A 137 -3.63 13.00 4.25
C VAL A 137 -3.76 13.59 2.84
N ILE A 138 -2.81 14.42 2.40
CA ILE A 138 -2.79 14.95 1.03
C ILE A 138 -2.49 13.82 0.05
N GLN A 139 -1.49 12.98 0.34
CA GLN A 139 -1.24 11.75 -0.42
C GLN A 139 -2.49 10.86 -0.48
N PHE A 140 -3.16 10.65 0.65
CA PHE A 140 -4.38 9.86 0.72
C PHE A 140 -5.48 10.42 -0.20
N LEU A 141 -5.65 11.73 -0.29
CA LEU A 141 -6.61 12.36 -1.19
C LEU A 141 -6.29 12.11 -2.67
N PHE A 142 -5.01 12.09 -3.06
CA PHE A 142 -4.62 11.72 -4.42
C PHE A 142 -4.92 10.26 -4.73
N PHE A 143 -4.61 9.33 -3.82
CA PHE A 143 -5.00 7.93 -3.97
C PHE A 143 -6.53 7.74 -3.95
N PHE A 144 -7.25 8.57 -3.20
CA PHE A 144 -8.71 8.58 -3.22
C PHE A 144 -9.26 9.06 -4.56
N ALA A 145 -8.67 10.08 -5.18
CA ALA A 145 -9.02 10.51 -6.53
C ALA A 145 -8.74 9.40 -7.56
N VAL A 146 -7.62 8.70 -7.43
CA VAL A 146 -7.31 7.50 -8.25
C VAL A 146 -8.37 6.42 -8.06
N TYR A 147 -8.77 6.13 -6.81
CA TYR A 147 -9.84 5.20 -6.51
C TYR A 147 -11.15 5.58 -7.21
N LEU A 148 -11.58 6.84 -7.14
CA LEU A 148 -12.79 7.32 -7.81
C LEU A 148 -12.76 7.10 -9.32
N VAL A 149 -11.58 7.23 -9.95
CA VAL A 149 -11.39 6.91 -11.38
C VAL A 149 -11.52 5.41 -11.62
N ILE A 150 -10.92 4.58 -10.77
CA ILE A 150 -11.01 3.11 -10.89
C ILE A 150 -12.47 2.66 -10.80
N ILE A 151 -13.25 3.13 -9.83
CA ILE A 151 -14.65 2.73 -9.66
C ILE A 151 -15.63 3.46 -10.59
N SER A 152 -15.15 4.43 -11.37
CA SER A 152 -16.00 5.19 -12.30
C SER A 152 -16.63 4.29 -13.38
N PRO A 153 -17.79 4.69 -13.95
CA PRO A 153 -18.46 3.94 -15.02
C PRO A 153 -17.74 4.01 -16.38
N ILE A 154 -16.50 4.50 -16.43
CA ILE A 154 -15.69 4.54 -17.66
C ILE A 154 -15.42 3.11 -18.11
N GLY A 155 -15.90 2.71 -19.29
CA GLY A 155 -15.77 1.32 -19.75
C GLY A 155 -14.35 0.91 -20.19
N ASN A 156 -13.46 1.87 -20.47
CA ASN A 156 -12.13 1.59 -21.00
C ASN A 156 -11.05 1.62 -19.89
N THR A 157 -10.51 0.44 -19.53
CA THR A 157 -9.45 0.30 -18.52
C THR A 157 -8.20 1.10 -18.84
N THR A 158 -7.81 1.20 -20.12
CA THR A 158 -6.63 1.99 -20.52
C THR A 158 -6.86 3.48 -20.27
N VAL A 159 -8.07 3.98 -20.48
CA VAL A 159 -8.41 5.37 -20.16
C VAL A 159 -8.36 5.59 -18.64
N LYS A 160 -8.90 4.66 -17.85
CA LYS A 160 -8.79 4.73 -16.38
C LYS A 160 -7.32 4.79 -15.93
N LEU A 161 -6.47 3.90 -16.47
CA LEU A 161 -5.03 3.89 -16.21
C LEU A 161 -4.38 5.22 -16.54
N LEU A 162 -4.65 5.79 -17.72
CA LEU A 162 -4.06 7.07 -18.14
C LEU A 162 -4.50 8.23 -17.23
N ILE A 163 -5.78 8.28 -16.84
CA ILE A 163 -6.28 9.31 -15.92
C ILE A 163 -5.68 9.12 -14.52
N SER A 164 -5.59 7.89 -14.01
CA SER A 164 -4.95 7.57 -12.73
C SER A 164 -3.47 7.97 -12.74
N SER A 165 -2.73 7.65 -13.81
CA SER A 165 -1.35 8.07 -13.98
C SER A 165 -1.21 9.59 -14.12
N LEU A 166 -2.18 10.28 -14.75
CA LEU A 166 -2.20 11.73 -14.84
C LEU A 166 -2.41 12.40 -13.47
N ILE A 167 -3.25 11.83 -12.61
CA ILE A 167 -3.43 12.29 -11.22
C ILE A 167 -2.10 12.17 -10.45
N LEU A 168 -1.42 11.02 -10.54
CA LEU A 168 -0.14 10.79 -9.89
C LEU A 168 0.98 11.67 -10.47
N TYR A 169 0.96 11.91 -11.78
CA TYR A 169 1.85 12.87 -12.42
C TYR A 169 1.59 14.29 -11.91
N PHE A 170 0.33 14.71 -11.80
CA PHE A 170 -0.03 16.01 -11.26
C PHE A 170 0.47 16.17 -9.81
N GLU A 171 0.25 15.16 -8.95
CA GLU A 171 0.82 15.12 -7.60
C GLU A 171 2.34 15.32 -7.60
N SER A 172 3.05 14.74 -8.58
CA SER A 172 4.49 14.91 -8.70
C SER A 172 4.93 16.35 -8.95
N THR A 173 4.14 17.10 -9.71
CA THR A 173 4.44 18.49 -10.06
C THR A 173 4.11 19.46 -8.93
N VAL A 174 3.09 19.17 -8.12
CA VAL A 174 2.60 20.10 -7.09
C VAL A 174 3.04 19.75 -5.68
N PHE A 175 3.40 18.50 -5.41
CA PHE A 175 3.58 18.02 -4.04
C PHE A 175 4.82 17.16 -3.83
N ARG A 176 4.94 16.02 -4.51
CA ARG A 176 6.03 15.05 -4.25
C ARG A 176 6.64 14.56 -5.56
N ALA A 177 7.79 15.14 -5.93
CA ALA A 177 8.46 14.91 -7.21
C ALA A 177 8.61 13.44 -7.62
N TYR A 178 8.88 12.52 -6.69
CA TYR A 178 9.06 11.11 -7.00
C TYR A 178 7.79 10.38 -7.47
N TYR A 179 6.61 10.99 -7.38
CA TYR A 179 5.36 10.38 -7.85
C TYR A 179 5.29 10.22 -9.37
N ILE A 180 6.13 10.95 -10.12
CA ILE A 180 6.30 10.70 -11.55
C ILE A 180 6.77 9.27 -11.82
N LEU A 181 7.61 8.73 -10.92
CA LEU A 181 8.09 7.36 -11.02
C LEU A 181 6.95 6.38 -10.76
N ILE A 182 6.10 6.64 -9.77
CA ILE A 182 4.91 5.83 -9.49
C ILE A 182 3.99 5.79 -10.72
N ALA A 183 3.71 6.95 -11.32
CA ALA A 183 2.86 7.05 -12.51
C ALA A 183 3.42 6.23 -13.70
N ALA A 184 4.72 6.32 -13.96
CA ALA A 184 5.39 5.58 -15.03
C ALA A 184 5.45 4.07 -14.74
N LEU A 185 5.81 3.67 -13.52
CA LEU A 185 5.88 2.27 -13.11
C LEU A 185 4.50 1.62 -13.10
N ALA A 186 3.43 2.32 -12.74
CA ALA A 186 2.07 1.80 -12.80
C ALA A 186 1.68 1.38 -14.22
N ILE A 187 2.03 2.19 -15.24
CA ILE A 187 1.77 1.87 -16.66
C ILE A 187 2.63 0.68 -17.10
N ALA A 188 3.91 0.68 -16.75
CA ALA A 188 4.82 -0.40 -17.13
C ALA A 188 4.43 -1.74 -16.47
N VAL A 189 4.07 -1.72 -15.19
CA VAL A 189 3.57 -2.89 -14.47
C VAL A 189 2.27 -3.38 -15.09
N TYR A 190 1.33 -2.50 -15.44
CA TYR A 190 0.10 -2.90 -16.13
C TYR A 190 0.41 -3.67 -17.43
N CYS A 191 1.39 -3.20 -18.21
CA CYS A 191 1.83 -3.88 -19.43
C CYS A 191 2.45 -5.26 -19.12
N ILE A 192 3.31 -5.35 -18.10
CA ILE A 192 3.92 -6.63 -17.67
C ILE A 192 2.85 -7.62 -17.22
N LEU A 193 1.96 -7.21 -16.31
CA LEU A 193 0.90 -8.08 -15.81
C LEU A 193 0.00 -8.52 -16.96
N ARG A 194 -0.35 -7.62 -17.90
CA ARG A 194 -1.22 -7.96 -19.03
C ARG A 194 -0.56 -8.90 -20.03
N LEU A 195 0.76 -8.84 -20.16
CA LEU A 195 1.54 -9.82 -20.92
C LEU A 195 1.49 -11.20 -20.25
N PHE A 196 1.75 -11.28 -18.94
CA PHE A 196 1.73 -12.56 -18.21
C PHE A 196 0.33 -13.13 -18.01
N HIS A 197 -0.70 -12.29 -18.02
CA HIS A 197 -2.11 -12.72 -18.03
C HIS A 197 -2.45 -13.55 -19.28
N ARG A 198 -1.85 -13.24 -20.44
CA ARG A 198 -2.04 -14.01 -21.68
C ARG A 198 -1.36 -15.40 -21.65
N PHE A 199 -0.37 -15.59 -20.79
CA PHE A 199 0.42 -16.82 -20.71
C PHE A 199 -0.18 -17.83 -19.72
N VAL A 200 -1.43 -18.24 -19.97
CA VAL A 200 -2.20 -19.14 -19.08
C VAL A 200 -1.57 -20.54 -18.96
N ASN A 201 -0.83 -20.98 -19.98
CA ASN A 201 -0.20 -22.31 -20.00
C ASN A 201 1.07 -22.40 -19.17
N LEU A 202 1.64 -21.28 -18.69
CA LEU A 202 2.84 -21.33 -17.87
C LEU A 202 2.53 -21.84 -16.45
N PRO A 203 3.39 -22.70 -15.86
CA PRO A 203 3.24 -23.07 -14.46
C PRO A 203 3.25 -21.83 -13.57
N ARG A 204 2.38 -21.81 -12.55
CA ARG A 204 2.17 -20.63 -11.68
C ARG A 204 3.46 -20.09 -11.07
N VAL A 205 4.38 -20.97 -10.64
CA VAL A 205 5.68 -20.59 -10.06
C VAL A 205 6.57 -19.91 -11.10
N VAL A 206 6.62 -20.43 -12.34
CA VAL A 206 7.44 -19.86 -13.42
C VAL A 206 6.91 -18.50 -13.81
N ARG A 207 5.58 -18.34 -13.89
CA ARG A 207 4.93 -17.06 -14.14
C ARG A 207 5.22 -16.03 -13.04
N LEU A 208 5.10 -16.44 -11.77
CA LEU A 208 5.44 -15.58 -10.63
C LEU A 208 6.90 -15.09 -10.72
N LEU A 209 7.85 -16.01 -10.91
CA LEU A 209 9.27 -15.67 -11.07
C LEU A 209 9.51 -14.77 -12.29
N GLY A 210 8.82 -15.01 -13.40
CA GLY A 210 8.88 -14.19 -14.61
C GLY A 210 8.38 -12.76 -14.37
N ILE A 211 7.28 -12.58 -13.64
CA ILE A 211 6.75 -11.26 -13.28
C ILE A 211 7.73 -10.52 -12.36
N LEU A 212 8.20 -11.18 -11.29
CA LEU A 212 9.15 -10.60 -10.34
C LEU A 212 10.46 -10.19 -11.03
N LEU A 213 11.00 -11.06 -11.89
CA LEU A 213 12.19 -10.77 -12.69
C LEU A 213 11.94 -9.60 -13.65
N SER A 214 10.79 -9.56 -14.32
CA SER A 214 10.43 -8.47 -15.24
C SER A 214 10.32 -7.12 -14.52
N MET A 215 9.73 -7.11 -13.32
CA MET A 215 9.66 -5.90 -12.48
C MET A 215 11.04 -5.46 -11.99
N TYR A 216 11.90 -6.39 -11.59
CA TYR A 216 13.28 -6.08 -11.21
C TYR A 216 14.08 -5.51 -12.40
N VAL A 217 13.98 -6.14 -13.57
CA VAL A 217 14.61 -5.67 -14.82
C VAL A 217 14.06 -4.30 -15.23
N LEU A 218 12.76 -4.05 -15.04
CA LEU A 218 12.16 -2.74 -15.28
C LEU A 218 12.83 -1.66 -14.42
N VAL A 219 13.02 -1.91 -13.12
CA VAL A 219 13.71 -0.96 -12.23
C VAL A 219 15.16 -0.75 -12.68
N CYS A 220 15.89 -1.81 -13.01
CA CYS A 220 17.24 -1.71 -13.56
C CYS A 220 17.28 -0.85 -14.83
N ALA A 221 16.32 -1.06 -15.75
CA ALA A 221 16.21 -0.30 -16.99
C ALA A 221 15.90 1.18 -16.74
N VAL A 222 14.96 1.48 -15.83
CA VAL A 222 14.64 2.87 -15.45
C VAL A 222 15.86 3.56 -14.86
N MET A 223 16.59 2.90 -13.96
CA MET A 223 17.81 3.46 -13.36
C MET A 223 18.92 3.68 -14.39
N PHE A 224 19.08 2.76 -15.35
CA PHE A 224 20.03 2.92 -16.44
C PHE A 224 19.65 4.09 -17.37
N VAL A 225 18.38 4.20 -17.74
CA VAL A 225 17.87 5.32 -18.55
C VAL A 225 18.03 6.64 -17.81
N ALA A 226 17.70 6.70 -16.51
CA ALA A 226 17.89 7.89 -15.68
C ALA A 226 19.35 8.34 -15.69
N ARG A 227 20.30 7.41 -15.54
CA ARG A 227 21.74 7.70 -15.59
C ARG A 227 22.18 8.39 -16.88
N VAL A 228 21.59 8.02 -18.02
CA VAL A 228 21.98 8.55 -19.34
C VAL A 228 21.18 9.80 -19.71
N ALA A 229 19.86 9.78 -19.50
CA ALA A 229 18.96 10.83 -19.97
C ALA A 229 18.78 11.99 -18.97
N LYS A 230 18.91 11.72 -17.66
CA LYS A 230 18.72 12.69 -16.57
C LYS A 230 19.74 12.47 -15.43
N PRO A 231 21.04 12.75 -15.67
CA PRO A 231 22.08 12.48 -14.68
C PRO A 231 21.84 13.12 -13.31
N ASP A 232 21.29 14.33 -13.27
CA ASP A 232 21.01 15.04 -12.01
C ASP A 232 19.94 14.34 -11.18
N GLU A 233 18.83 13.92 -11.80
CA GLU A 233 17.76 13.14 -11.14
C GLU A 233 18.27 11.77 -10.69
N PHE A 234 19.13 11.14 -11.49
CA PHE A 234 19.76 9.88 -11.12
C PHE A 234 20.60 10.01 -9.85
N GLN A 235 21.41 11.07 -9.72
CA GLN A 235 22.20 11.31 -8.50
C GLN A 235 21.31 11.61 -7.30
N LEU A 236 20.19 12.32 -7.49
CA LEU A 236 19.21 12.54 -6.44
C LEU A 236 18.61 11.21 -5.95
N ILE A 237 18.26 10.29 -6.85
CA ILE A 237 17.77 8.95 -6.49
C ILE A 237 18.84 8.13 -5.75
N MET A 238 20.10 8.14 -6.22
CA MET A 238 21.20 7.42 -5.57
C MET A 238 21.49 7.92 -4.16
N SER A 239 21.30 9.22 -3.91
CA SER A 239 21.64 9.87 -2.65
C SER A 239 20.47 10.03 -1.67
N VAL A 240 19.23 9.73 -2.09
CA VAL A 240 18.03 10.07 -1.30
C VAL A 240 17.97 9.37 0.06
N ARG A 241 18.44 8.12 0.14
CA ARG A 241 18.49 7.36 1.39
C ARG A 241 19.54 7.93 2.33
N ASP A 242 20.74 8.20 1.82
CA ASP A 242 21.81 8.85 2.60
C ASP A 242 21.34 10.20 3.15
N ALA A 243 20.69 11.02 2.31
CA ALA A 243 20.13 12.31 2.72
C ALA A 243 19.01 12.17 3.77
N SER A 244 18.17 11.13 3.66
CA SER A 244 17.09 10.86 4.63
C SER A 244 17.61 10.32 5.96
N LEU A 245 18.80 9.71 5.94
CA LEU A 245 19.50 9.18 7.12
C LEU A 245 20.43 10.22 7.75
N ALA A 246 20.86 11.24 7.00
CA ALA A 246 21.71 12.31 7.50
C ALA A 246 21.04 13.05 8.67
N GLY A 247 21.60 12.91 9.87
CA GLY A 247 21.06 13.48 11.11
C GLY A 247 20.14 12.54 11.92
N ARG A 248 19.90 11.32 11.44
CA ARG A 248 19.32 10.22 12.23
C ARG A 248 20.46 9.39 12.81
N ASP A 249 21.06 9.86 13.90
CA ASP A 249 22.08 9.07 14.61
C ASP A 249 21.48 7.73 15.05
N ALA A 250 22.25 6.64 14.90
CA ALA A 250 21.84 5.27 15.21
C ALA A 250 21.38 5.08 16.68
N ASP A 251 21.68 6.04 17.55
CA ASP A 251 21.41 6.02 18.98
C ASP A 251 20.13 6.79 19.40
N THR A 252 19.38 7.37 18.46
CA THR A 252 18.06 7.95 18.79
C THR A 252 16.94 6.95 18.57
N GLU A 253 15.95 6.92 19.47
CA GLU A 253 14.79 6.01 19.36
C GLU A 253 13.94 6.21 18.09
N ALA A 254 14.20 7.24 17.28
CA ALA A 254 13.59 7.49 15.97
C ALA A 254 14.26 6.68 14.83
N SER A 255 15.41 6.07 15.11
CA SER A 255 16.28 5.35 14.17
C SER A 255 16.11 3.82 14.25
N VAL A 256 15.26 3.34 15.15
CA VAL A 256 15.17 1.92 15.54
C VAL A 256 14.69 1.03 14.39
N THR A 257 13.86 1.56 13.50
CA THR A 257 13.23 0.86 12.36
C THR A 257 13.89 1.14 11.01
N ILE A 258 15.07 1.79 10.99
CA ILE A 258 15.80 2.08 9.75
C ILE A 258 16.11 0.79 8.98
N ILE A 259 15.91 0.84 7.66
CA ILE A 259 16.26 -0.24 6.74
C ILE A 259 17.68 0.03 6.23
N GLN A 260 18.67 -0.52 6.94
CA GLN A 260 20.07 -0.39 6.52
C GLN A 260 20.38 -1.32 5.35
N ASN A 261 21.16 -0.82 4.38
CA ASN A 261 21.70 -1.65 3.31
C ASN A 261 22.63 -2.74 3.84
N TRP A 262 22.38 -3.99 3.46
CA TRP A 262 23.17 -5.14 3.93
C TRP A 262 24.55 -5.23 3.28
N ILE A 263 24.68 -4.80 2.01
CA ILE A 263 25.93 -4.93 1.27
C ILE A 263 26.55 -3.55 1.09
N GLY A 264 27.76 -3.34 1.62
CA GLY A 264 28.53 -2.10 1.49
C GLY A 264 28.00 -0.89 2.27
N GLY A 265 26.77 -0.94 2.81
CA GLY A 265 26.14 0.18 3.51
C GLY A 265 25.51 1.21 2.56
N ASP A 266 24.79 2.18 3.13
CA ASP A 266 24.06 3.21 2.38
C ASP A 266 25.01 4.10 1.57
N SER A 267 26.08 4.60 2.20
CA SER A 267 27.06 5.49 1.57
C SER A 267 27.95 4.83 0.51
N ALA A 268 28.13 3.50 0.53
CA ALA A 268 28.81 2.81 -0.58
C ALA A 268 27.88 2.57 -1.78
N SER A 269 26.56 2.59 -1.54
CA SER A 269 25.56 2.35 -2.56
C SER A 269 25.27 3.60 -3.40
N SER A 270 25.47 4.80 -2.85
CA SER A 270 25.20 6.07 -3.53
C SER A 270 26.15 6.41 -4.69
N GLY A 271 27.25 5.66 -4.85
CA GLY A 271 28.17 5.79 -6.00
C GLY A 271 28.23 4.58 -6.93
N ASN A 272 27.57 3.47 -6.60
CA ASN A 272 27.72 2.18 -7.28
C ASN A 272 26.35 1.60 -7.66
N LEU A 273 25.94 1.84 -8.91
CA LEU A 273 24.63 1.40 -9.42
C LEU A 273 24.38 -0.11 -9.27
N PRO A 274 25.30 -1.02 -9.66
CA PRO A 274 25.14 -2.44 -9.37
C PRO A 274 24.87 -2.75 -7.90
N LEU A 275 25.62 -2.14 -6.98
CA LEU A 275 25.44 -2.36 -5.54
C LEU A 275 24.08 -1.82 -5.06
N PHE A 276 23.70 -0.63 -5.53
CA PHE A 276 22.39 -0.05 -5.27
C PHE A 276 21.26 -0.97 -5.70
N LEU A 277 21.32 -1.55 -6.91
CA LEU A 277 20.29 -2.43 -7.44
C LEU A 277 20.18 -3.76 -6.68
N VAL A 278 21.30 -4.28 -6.16
CA VAL A 278 21.27 -5.46 -5.28
C VAL A 278 20.62 -5.12 -3.94
N ASN A 279 21.03 -4.02 -3.30
CA ASN A 279 20.41 -3.56 -2.05
C ASN A 279 18.94 -3.20 -2.24
N TYR A 280 18.54 -2.64 -3.38
CA TYR A 280 17.14 -2.40 -3.74
C TYR A 280 16.33 -3.70 -3.69
N GLY A 281 16.81 -4.78 -4.32
CA GLY A 281 16.12 -6.07 -4.31
C GLY A 281 15.99 -6.65 -2.89
N ILE A 282 17.06 -6.56 -2.09
CA ILE A 282 17.07 -7.02 -0.70
C ILE A 282 16.08 -6.20 0.14
N ASN A 283 16.12 -4.87 0.04
CA ASN A 283 15.26 -3.99 0.83
C ASN A 283 13.78 -4.12 0.43
N ALA A 284 13.47 -4.26 -0.85
CA ALA A 284 12.11 -4.53 -1.31
C ALA A 284 11.56 -5.83 -0.71
N ALA A 285 12.35 -6.90 -0.68
CA ALA A 285 11.94 -8.15 -0.03
C ALA A 285 11.72 -8.00 1.48
N ARG A 286 12.58 -7.23 2.15
CA ARG A 286 12.47 -6.95 3.59
C ARG A 286 11.27 -6.08 3.92
N MET A 287 10.90 -5.14 3.06
CA MET A 287 9.68 -4.34 3.22
C MET A 287 8.40 -5.20 3.16
N LEU A 288 8.39 -6.25 2.33
CA LEU A 288 7.28 -7.20 2.28
C LEU A 288 7.25 -8.12 3.51
N VAL A 289 8.41 -8.52 4.04
CA VAL A 289 8.51 -9.43 5.18
C VAL A 289 9.48 -8.85 6.22
N PRO A 290 9.04 -7.89 7.05
CA PRO A 290 9.91 -7.10 7.92
C PRO A 290 10.23 -7.83 9.24
N VAL A 291 10.86 -9.01 9.14
CA VAL A 291 11.19 -9.88 10.30
C VAL A 291 12.05 -9.17 11.35
N GLU A 292 12.80 -8.13 10.95
CA GLU A 292 13.62 -7.33 11.84
C GLU A 292 12.81 -6.66 12.94
N LEU A 293 11.54 -6.33 12.69
CA LEU A 293 10.66 -5.68 13.67
C LEU A 293 10.49 -6.52 14.94
N LEU A 294 10.63 -7.85 14.87
CA LEU A 294 10.60 -8.74 16.04
C LEU A 294 11.69 -8.39 17.05
N THR A 295 12.84 -7.90 16.58
CA THR A 295 13.99 -7.53 17.43
C THR A 295 13.91 -6.09 17.94
N LYS A 296 12.95 -5.29 17.46
CA LYS A 296 12.86 -3.86 17.77
C LYS A 296 11.92 -3.54 18.94
N GLY A 297 11.20 -4.55 19.46
CA GLY A 297 10.33 -4.44 20.64
C GLY A 297 8.86 -4.78 20.34
N MET A 298 8.12 -5.16 21.38
CA MET A 298 6.74 -5.68 21.25
C MET A 298 5.77 -4.68 20.61
N GLN A 299 6.01 -3.37 20.75
CA GLN A 299 5.20 -2.33 20.13
C GLN A 299 5.19 -2.37 18.59
N TYR A 300 6.17 -3.05 17.96
CA TYR A 300 6.25 -3.21 16.51
C TYR A 300 5.55 -4.46 15.98
N ILE A 301 5.10 -5.37 16.85
CA ILE A 301 4.39 -6.60 16.45
C ILE A 301 3.13 -6.30 15.63
N PRO A 302 2.27 -5.31 15.99
CA PRO A 302 1.11 -4.98 15.16
C PRO A 302 1.47 -4.57 13.73
N PHE A 303 2.56 -3.83 13.54
CA PHE A 303 3.04 -3.42 12.21
C PHE A 303 3.53 -4.62 11.39
N LEU A 304 4.25 -5.55 12.03
CA LEU A 304 4.66 -6.80 11.38
C LEU A 304 3.44 -7.62 10.93
N LEU A 305 2.46 -7.81 11.81
CA LEU A 305 1.26 -8.59 11.48
C LEU A 305 0.47 -7.93 10.34
N PHE A 306 0.34 -6.60 10.37
CA PHE A 306 -0.30 -5.84 9.29
C PHE A 306 0.44 -6.03 7.96
N GLN A 307 1.77 -5.84 7.94
CA GLN A 307 2.55 -5.99 6.72
C GLN A 307 2.50 -7.42 6.17
N LEU A 308 2.58 -8.43 7.04
CA LEU A 308 2.44 -9.83 6.63
C LEU A 308 1.06 -10.10 6.01
N ALA A 309 -0.01 -9.51 6.54
CA ALA A 309 -1.33 -9.62 5.95
C ALA A 309 -1.36 -9.02 4.53
N VAL A 310 -0.83 -7.79 4.34
CA VAL A 310 -0.70 -7.18 3.00
C VAL A 310 0.06 -8.10 2.05
N THR A 311 1.21 -8.62 2.47
CA THR A 311 2.06 -9.49 1.66
C THR A 311 1.37 -10.79 1.28
N VAL A 312 0.58 -11.38 2.18
CA VAL A 312 -0.21 -12.59 1.88
C VAL A 312 -1.27 -12.31 0.81
N TYR A 313 -2.04 -11.22 0.93
CA TYR A 313 -3.03 -10.84 -0.07
C TYR A 313 -2.39 -10.56 -1.43
N LEU A 314 -1.28 -9.83 -1.47
CA LEU A 314 -0.53 -9.58 -2.69
C LEU A 314 -0.01 -10.88 -3.32
N ALA A 315 0.66 -11.72 -2.53
CA ALA A 315 1.21 -12.99 -3.02
C ALA A 315 0.11 -13.88 -3.62
N SER A 316 -1.07 -13.91 -2.98
CA SER A 316 -2.25 -14.62 -3.50
C SER A 316 -2.66 -14.12 -4.89
N LEU A 317 -2.74 -12.79 -5.08
CA LEU A 317 -3.05 -12.16 -6.37
C LEU A 317 -2.00 -12.46 -7.44
N PHE A 318 -0.71 -12.40 -7.10
CA PHE A 318 0.35 -12.70 -8.06
C PHE A 318 0.34 -14.15 -8.55
N VAL A 319 0.12 -15.10 -7.63
CA VAL A 319 0.07 -16.53 -7.97
C VAL A 319 -1.10 -16.81 -8.92
N HIS A 320 -2.23 -16.12 -8.73
CA HIS A 320 -3.47 -16.29 -9.47
C HIS A 320 -3.75 -15.11 -10.43
N VAL A 321 -2.70 -14.44 -10.93
CA VAL A 321 -2.84 -13.24 -11.76
C VAL A 321 -3.68 -13.46 -13.03
N ASP A 322 -3.62 -14.67 -13.60
CA ASP A 322 -4.40 -15.11 -14.77
C ASP A 322 -5.89 -15.32 -14.47
N GLU A 323 -6.24 -15.52 -13.21
CA GLU A 323 -7.61 -15.72 -12.72
C GLU A 323 -8.25 -14.39 -12.27
N ILE A 324 -7.54 -13.26 -12.37
CA ILE A 324 -8.09 -11.94 -12.11
C ILE A 324 -8.93 -11.52 -13.33
N GLU A 325 -10.25 -11.65 -13.20
CA GLU A 325 -11.23 -11.22 -14.21
C GLU A 325 -11.68 -9.76 -14.04
N ASP A 326 -11.65 -9.24 -12.81
CA ASP A 326 -12.04 -7.86 -12.53
C ASP A 326 -10.94 -6.88 -12.97
N GLU A 327 -11.22 -6.13 -14.03
CA GLU A 327 -10.35 -5.08 -14.57
C GLU A 327 -10.06 -3.96 -13.54
N ASN A 328 -10.96 -3.68 -12.60
CA ASN A 328 -10.73 -2.70 -11.55
C ASN A 328 -9.69 -3.21 -10.54
N GLN A 329 -9.81 -4.47 -10.12
CA GLN A 329 -8.81 -5.13 -9.28
C GLN A 329 -7.45 -5.20 -9.98
N PHE A 330 -7.43 -5.55 -11.27
CA PHE A 330 -6.22 -5.61 -12.07
C PHE A 330 -5.52 -4.25 -12.19
N LEU A 331 -6.30 -3.20 -12.41
CA LEU A 331 -5.79 -1.83 -12.46
C LEU A 331 -5.27 -1.36 -11.09
N ALA A 332 -6.02 -1.63 -10.02
CA ALA A 332 -5.59 -1.32 -8.66
C ALA A 332 -4.27 -2.03 -8.32
N LEU A 333 -4.11 -3.29 -8.73
CA LEU A 333 -2.89 -4.07 -8.48
C LEU A 333 -1.71 -3.43 -9.19
N SER A 334 -1.91 -3.01 -10.44
CA SER A 334 -0.88 -2.33 -11.24
C SER A 334 -0.41 -1.02 -10.60
N ILE A 335 -1.36 -0.21 -10.10
CA ILE A 335 -1.07 1.07 -9.43
C ILE A 335 -0.36 0.85 -8.10
N PHE A 336 -0.86 -0.07 -7.27
CA PHE A 336 -0.25 -0.38 -5.98
C PHE A 336 1.18 -0.91 -6.14
N LEU A 337 1.42 -1.75 -7.15
CA LEU A 337 2.77 -2.26 -7.43
C LEU A 337 3.69 -1.19 -8.00
N GLY A 338 3.18 -0.28 -8.85
CA GLY A 338 3.93 0.91 -9.25
C GLY A 338 4.35 1.76 -8.05
N TYR A 339 3.46 1.93 -7.07
CA TYR A 339 3.75 2.57 -5.79
C TYR A 339 4.82 1.80 -5.00
N PHE A 340 4.65 0.49 -4.80
CA PHE A 340 5.60 -0.35 -4.07
C PHE A 340 7.02 -0.29 -4.66
N LEU A 341 7.15 -0.43 -5.99
CA LEU A 341 8.45 -0.39 -6.67
C LEU A 341 9.14 0.98 -6.52
N ALA A 342 8.40 2.08 -6.60
CA ALA A 342 8.96 3.40 -6.34
C ALA A 342 9.33 3.56 -4.86
N SER A 343 8.44 3.19 -3.94
CA SER A 343 8.68 3.33 -2.50
C SER A 343 9.87 2.53 -2.01
N ALA A 344 10.14 1.35 -2.57
CA ALA A 344 11.33 0.57 -2.22
C ALA A 344 12.66 1.30 -2.51
N ILE A 345 12.66 2.30 -3.39
CA ILE A 345 13.80 3.19 -3.64
C ILE A 345 13.93 4.22 -2.52
N PHE A 346 12.82 4.87 -2.15
CA PHE A 346 12.81 6.08 -1.33
C PHE A 346 12.65 5.83 0.17
N GLU A 347 12.03 4.72 0.59
CA GLU A 347 11.66 4.50 1.99
C GLU A 347 12.87 4.16 2.88
N PRO A 348 13.18 5.00 3.89
CA PRO A 348 14.36 4.80 4.73
C PRO A 348 14.11 3.87 5.92
N ASP A 349 12.84 3.66 6.34
CA ASP A 349 12.49 2.92 7.55
C ASP A 349 11.12 2.23 7.46
N PHE A 350 10.93 1.14 8.22
CA PHE A 350 9.69 0.35 8.18
C PHE A 350 8.44 1.10 8.69
N GLY A 351 8.61 2.05 9.62
CA GLY A 351 7.49 2.81 10.17
C GLY A 351 6.91 3.78 9.15
N SER A 352 7.80 4.53 8.48
CA SER A 352 7.44 5.41 7.36
C SER A 352 6.80 4.60 6.22
N TRP A 353 7.35 3.42 5.91
CA TRP A 353 6.79 2.52 4.90
C TRP A 353 5.33 2.14 5.20
N VAL A 354 5.04 1.57 6.38
CA VAL A 354 3.66 1.15 6.72
C VAL A 354 2.71 2.35 6.77
N ARG A 355 3.19 3.52 7.22
CA ARG A 355 2.38 4.75 7.19
C ARG A 355 2.03 5.16 5.77
N HIS A 356 3.00 5.26 4.87
CA HIS A 356 2.74 5.66 3.50
C HIS A 356 1.95 4.59 2.73
N GLU A 357 2.19 3.31 3.00
CA GLU A 357 1.40 2.19 2.47
C GLU A 357 -0.07 2.31 2.91
N SER A 358 -0.32 2.63 4.19
CA SER A 358 -1.68 2.86 4.68
C SER A 358 -2.39 4.04 4.00
N ALA A 359 -1.65 5.09 3.61
CA ALA A 359 -2.23 6.20 2.84
C ALA A 359 -2.71 5.78 1.44
N THR A 360 -2.24 4.64 0.92
CA THR A 360 -2.74 4.03 -0.34
C THR A 360 -4.01 3.19 -0.15
N PHE A 361 -4.59 3.17 1.05
CA PHE A 361 -5.81 2.42 1.38
C PHE A 361 -6.94 2.51 0.33
N PRO A 362 -7.25 3.67 -0.27
CA PRO A 362 -8.28 3.76 -1.30
C PRO A 362 -8.04 2.84 -2.50
N VAL A 363 -6.79 2.48 -2.81
CA VAL A 363 -6.46 1.49 -3.85
C VAL A 363 -6.24 0.11 -3.24
N LEU A 364 -5.54 0.02 -2.10
CA LEU A 364 -5.22 -1.25 -1.45
C LEU A 364 -6.46 -2.06 -1.05
N HIS A 365 -7.55 -1.41 -0.61
CA HIS A 365 -8.76 -2.14 -0.24
C HIS A 365 -9.42 -2.84 -1.44
N LEU A 366 -9.30 -2.32 -2.67
CA LEU A 366 -9.80 -2.99 -3.87
C LEU A 366 -9.07 -4.31 -4.14
N LEU A 367 -7.83 -4.46 -3.64
CA LEU A 367 -7.06 -5.68 -3.75
C LEU A 367 -7.51 -6.73 -2.75
N VAL A 368 -7.81 -6.29 -1.52
CA VAL A 368 -8.07 -7.17 -0.38
C VAL A 368 -9.55 -7.55 -0.25
N MET A 369 -10.47 -6.64 -0.57
CA MET A 369 -11.92 -6.82 -0.37
C MET A 369 -12.62 -7.54 -1.54
N SER A 370 -11.86 -8.08 -2.49
CA SER A 370 -12.41 -8.84 -3.61
C SER A 370 -12.81 -10.26 -3.19
N SER A 371 -13.80 -10.82 -3.87
CA SER A 371 -14.33 -12.16 -3.59
C SER A 371 -13.30 -13.30 -3.75
N ASN A 372 -12.34 -13.13 -4.67
CA ASN A 372 -11.24 -14.09 -4.85
C ASN A 372 -10.21 -14.09 -3.70
N GLN A 373 -10.27 -13.11 -2.79
CA GLN A 373 -9.42 -13.03 -1.60
C GLN A 373 -10.08 -13.57 -0.33
N CYS A 374 -11.34 -14.01 -0.39
CA CYS A 374 -11.99 -14.66 0.74
C CYS A 374 -11.35 -16.03 1.03
N VAL A 375 -11.30 -16.40 2.32
CA VAL A 375 -10.79 -17.69 2.79
C VAL A 375 -11.52 -18.87 2.14
N SER A 376 -12.82 -18.72 1.85
CA SER A 376 -13.61 -19.73 1.13
C SER A 376 -13.08 -19.98 -0.28
N ALA A 377 -12.75 -18.93 -1.02
CA ALA A 377 -12.15 -19.01 -2.35
C ALA A 377 -10.78 -19.69 -2.31
N TRP A 378 -9.93 -19.32 -1.34
CA TRP A 378 -8.62 -19.96 -1.16
C TRP A 378 -8.73 -21.45 -0.84
N LYS A 379 -9.70 -21.84 0.00
CA LYS A 379 -9.98 -23.25 0.31
C LYS A 379 -10.44 -24.02 -0.92
N ALA A 380 -11.32 -23.44 -1.73
CA ALA A 380 -11.78 -24.04 -2.99
C ALA A 380 -10.61 -24.25 -3.96
N ASN A 381 -9.75 -23.25 -4.13
CA ASN A 381 -8.57 -23.32 -4.99
C ASN A 381 -7.57 -24.40 -4.51
N ALA A 382 -7.34 -24.49 -3.19
CA ALA A 382 -6.49 -25.52 -2.60
C ALA A 382 -7.06 -26.95 -2.81
N ALA A 383 -8.38 -27.12 -2.69
CA ALA A 383 -9.04 -28.39 -2.94
C ALA A 383 -8.97 -28.79 -4.43
N ALA A 384 -9.18 -27.84 -5.34
CA ALA A 384 -9.05 -28.06 -6.78
C ALA A 384 -7.63 -28.52 -7.15
N LEU A 385 -6.60 -27.87 -6.60
CA LEU A 385 -5.20 -28.27 -6.78
C LEU A 385 -4.95 -29.70 -6.28
N LYS A 386 -5.36 -30.03 -5.06
CA LYS A 386 -5.22 -31.40 -4.50
C LYS A 386 -5.88 -32.45 -5.38
N SER A 387 -7.06 -32.16 -5.94
CA SER A 387 -7.77 -33.08 -6.83
C SER A 387 -7.03 -33.34 -8.16
N LYS A 388 -6.39 -32.31 -8.73
CA LYS A 388 -5.57 -32.45 -9.95
C LYS A 388 -4.35 -33.33 -9.71
N PHE A 389 -3.65 -33.12 -8.58
CA PHE A 389 -2.51 -33.96 -8.19
C PHE A 389 -2.91 -35.42 -7.94
N HIS A 390 -4.06 -35.66 -7.28
CA HIS A 390 -4.52 -37.02 -7.01
C HIS A 390 -4.99 -37.77 -8.29
N LYS A 391 -5.51 -37.05 -9.29
CA LYS A 391 -5.81 -37.63 -10.62
C LYS A 391 -4.54 -37.96 -11.39
N GLN A 392 -3.51 -37.12 -11.33
CA GLN A 392 -2.22 -37.40 -11.97
C GLN A 392 -1.49 -38.59 -11.31
N SER A 393 -1.52 -38.71 -9.97
CA SER A 393 -0.88 -39.84 -9.28
C SER A 393 -1.57 -41.19 -9.53
N LYS A 394 -2.91 -41.21 -9.71
CA LYS A 394 -3.64 -42.42 -10.11
C LYS A 394 -3.36 -42.83 -11.55
N HIS A 395 -3.14 -41.85 -12.43
CA HIS A 395 -2.76 -42.15 -13.80
C HIS A 395 -1.34 -42.72 -13.86
N SER A 396 -0.37 -42.18 -13.11
CA SER A 396 1.00 -42.74 -13.10
C SER A 396 1.06 -44.15 -12.49
N SER A 397 0.22 -44.47 -11.50
CA SER A 397 0.17 -45.82 -10.93
C SER A 397 -0.52 -46.87 -11.82
N SER A 398 -1.33 -46.46 -12.82
CA SER A 398 -1.92 -47.42 -13.76
C SER A 398 -0.92 -47.84 -14.86
N TRP A 399 0.05 -46.99 -15.18
CA TRP A 399 1.11 -47.31 -16.14
C TRP A 399 2.15 -48.29 -15.57
N GLU A 400 2.38 -48.30 -14.25
CA GLU A 400 3.26 -49.29 -13.60
C GLU A 400 2.58 -50.67 -13.42
N GLY A 401 1.26 -50.76 -13.59
CA GLY A 401 0.50 -52.02 -13.51
C GLY A 401 0.29 -52.75 -14.83
N GLU A 402 0.60 -52.13 -15.97
CA GLU A 402 0.47 -52.72 -17.32
C GLU A 402 1.81 -53.18 -17.92
N VAL A 403 2.92 -53.08 -17.18
CA VAL A 403 4.27 -53.54 -17.58
C VAL A 403 4.79 -54.67 -16.67
N ALA A 404 3.91 -55.37 -15.94
CA ALA A 404 4.25 -56.53 -15.12
C ALA A 404 3.80 -57.85 -15.78
#